data_AF-A0A0J1ELV2-F1
#
_entry.id   AF-A0A0J1ELV2-F1
#
_cell.length_a   1.000
_cell.length_b   1.000
_cell.length_c   1.000
_cell.angle_alpha   90.00
_cell.angle_beta   90.00
_cell.angle_gamma   90.00
#
_symmetry.space_group_name_H-M   'P 1'
#
loop_
_entity.id
_entity.type
_entity.pdbx_description
1 polymer ?
#
loop_
_entity_poly.entity_id
_entity_poly.type
_entity_poly.pdbx_seq_one_letter_code
_entity_poly.pdbx_strand_id
1 'polypeptide(L)'
;MAKYLLSPLRLAVGWGISPRLLGTIAVVMLTLLRLTIGWHFITEGVDKYQAGNWSAKPFFANARGPFAGHFRQMVWDYDGTMRLDVDQTKVNWAYYRDQISGHYGFDEKQSAEAQNNYRKAVDQYEIVLQLNANEVQEFQLGLDRVAELDGNSVASGVSSLSGQRESVRKELSQKIAPVFDQIDAIWENYETAQNKVASPEQLLTHSAYKLTRPRLQMMDTSVIDTMVPYFDMIVGWCLLLGLFTPVAALAAACFLGSVFLSQYPPVTGPGSSNYQLIEGLACLVLAATGAGRFAGLDFFLHLIIRKFNGDDAATA
;
A
#
# COMPACT_ATOMS: atom_id res chain seq x y z
N MET A 1 -12.02 -36.82 -11.81
CA MET A 1 -12.46 -35.67 -10.95
C MET A 1 -11.28 -34.96 -10.29
N ALA A 2 -10.26 -35.69 -9.81
CA ALA A 2 -9.04 -35.15 -9.20
C ALA A 2 -8.25 -34.17 -10.08
N LYS A 3 -8.17 -34.41 -11.40
CA LYS A 3 -7.50 -33.52 -12.37
C LYS A 3 -8.04 -32.08 -12.39
N TYR A 4 -9.35 -31.89 -12.25
CA TYR A 4 -9.96 -30.55 -12.16
C TYR A 4 -9.75 -29.94 -10.77
N LEU A 5 -9.77 -30.77 -9.74
CA LEU A 5 -9.59 -30.38 -8.33
C LEU A 5 -8.15 -29.90 -8.04
N LEU A 6 -7.16 -30.52 -8.67
CA LEU A 6 -5.73 -30.16 -8.54
C LEU A 6 -5.27 -29.12 -9.58
N SER A 7 -6.15 -28.67 -10.47
CA SER A 7 -5.81 -27.68 -11.50
C SER A 7 -5.31 -26.33 -10.95
N PRO A 8 -5.85 -25.77 -9.84
CA PRO A 8 -5.33 -24.53 -9.28
C PRO A 8 -3.92 -24.72 -8.69
N LEU A 9 -3.70 -25.83 -8.00
CA LEU A 9 -2.40 -26.19 -7.42
C LEU A 9 -1.35 -26.40 -8.52
N ARG A 10 -1.74 -27.00 -9.65
CA ARG A 10 -0.85 -27.16 -10.80
C ARG A 10 -0.37 -25.81 -11.32
N LEU A 11 -1.28 -24.85 -11.52
CA LEU A 11 -0.93 -23.50 -11.99
C LEU A 11 -0.05 -22.76 -10.97
N ALA A 12 -0.31 -22.98 -9.68
CA ALA A 12 0.47 -22.40 -8.59
C ALA A 12 1.93 -22.88 -8.55
N VAL A 13 2.23 -24.06 -9.11
CA VAL A 13 3.55 -24.71 -9.06
C VAL A 13 4.23 -24.72 -10.44
N GLY A 14 3.52 -24.30 -11.50
CA GLY A 14 4.09 -23.96 -12.81
C GLY A 14 3.25 -24.41 -14.00
N TRP A 15 3.50 -23.79 -15.15
CA TRP A 15 2.62 -23.86 -16.33
C TRP A 15 2.69 -25.18 -17.12
N GLY A 16 3.80 -25.92 -17.02
CA GLY A 16 4.04 -27.19 -17.74
C GLY A 16 3.99 -28.44 -16.87
N ILE A 17 3.77 -29.62 -17.48
CA ILE A 17 3.74 -30.94 -16.80
C ILE A 17 5.14 -31.55 -16.68
N SER A 18 6.04 -31.31 -17.64
CA SER A 18 7.42 -31.83 -17.64
C SER A 18 8.44 -30.78 -17.18
N PRO A 19 9.55 -31.19 -16.54
CA PRO A 19 10.67 -30.29 -16.29
C PRO A 19 11.24 -29.83 -17.63
N ARG A 20 11.49 -28.52 -17.78
CA ARG A 20 12.23 -28.02 -18.94
C ARG A 20 13.68 -28.50 -18.83
N LEU A 21 14.24 -28.99 -19.93
CA LEU A 21 15.66 -29.33 -20.02
C LEU A 21 16.46 -28.03 -19.95
N LEU A 22 16.96 -27.70 -18.75
CA LEU A 22 17.85 -26.57 -18.51
C LEU A 22 19.22 -27.09 -18.11
N GLY A 23 20.28 -26.42 -18.56
CA GLY A 23 21.64 -26.71 -18.12
C GLY A 23 21.80 -26.45 -16.62
N THR A 24 22.78 -27.10 -15.99
CA THR A 24 23.08 -26.97 -14.55
C THR A 24 23.33 -25.53 -14.14
N ILE A 25 24.08 -24.78 -14.95
CA ILE A 25 24.35 -23.35 -14.71
C ILE A 25 23.05 -22.54 -14.74
N ALA A 26 22.16 -22.80 -15.70
CA ALA A 26 20.88 -22.09 -15.78
C ALA A 26 20.00 -22.36 -14.55
N VAL A 27 19.96 -23.61 -14.08
CA VAL A 27 19.27 -23.99 -12.85
C VAL A 27 19.83 -23.24 -11.65
N VAL A 28 21.16 -23.24 -11.49
CA VAL A 28 21.84 -22.52 -10.39
C VAL A 28 21.52 -21.03 -10.44
N MET A 29 21.62 -20.40 -11.61
CA MET A 29 21.34 -18.97 -11.75
C MET A 29 19.87 -18.62 -11.48
N LEU A 30 18.92 -19.46 -11.90
CA LEU A 30 17.50 -19.26 -11.57
C LEU A 30 17.23 -19.42 -10.08
N THR A 31 17.86 -20.39 -9.42
CA THR A 31 17.76 -20.55 -7.97
C THR A 31 18.36 -19.35 -7.25
N LEU A 32 19.55 -18.88 -7.64
CA LEU A 32 20.17 -17.70 -7.05
C LEU A 32 19.31 -16.45 -7.25
N LEU A 33 18.80 -16.22 -8.47
CA LEU A 33 17.90 -15.11 -8.76
C LEU A 33 16.64 -15.15 -7.88
N ARG A 34 16.04 -16.34 -7.73
CA ARG A 34 14.86 -16.55 -6.87
C ARG A 34 15.17 -16.20 -5.42
N LEU A 35 16.30 -16.67 -4.89
CA LEU A 35 16.71 -16.41 -3.51
C LEU A 35 17.03 -14.93 -3.29
N THR A 36 17.73 -14.28 -4.23
CA THR A 36 18.08 -12.86 -4.12
C THR A 36 16.83 -11.96 -4.15
N ILE A 37 15.91 -12.19 -5.09
CA ILE A 37 14.65 -11.43 -5.14
C ILE A 37 13.80 -11.72 -3.89
N GLY A 38 13.68 -12.99 -3.49
CA GLY A 38 12.94 -13.35 -2.28
C GLY A 38 13.49 -12.68 -1.02
N TRP A 39 14.82 -12.64 -0.88
CA TRP A 39 15.49 -11.92 0.21
C TRP A 39 15.22 -10.42 0.16
N HIS A 40 15.34 -9.80 -1.01
CA HIS A 40 15.09 -8.37 -1.21
C HIS A 40 13.66 -7.97 -0.80
N PHE A 41 12.65 -8.72 -1.22
CA PHE A 41 11.26 -8.50 -0.81
C PHE A 41 11.05 -8.67 0.71
N ILE A 42 11.69 -9.67 1.34
CA ILE A 42 11.61 -9.83 2.80
C ILE A 42 12.23 -8.62 3.51
N THR A 43 13.43 -8.20 3.13
CA THR A 43 14.10 -7.07 3.77
C THR A 43 13.28 -5.79 3.61
N GLU A 44 12.80 -5.54 2.40
CA GLU A 44 11.93 -4.41 2.08
C GLU A 44 10.61 -4.43 2.87
N GLY A 45 9.99 -5.60 3.04
CA GLY A 45 8.75 -5.72 3.82
C GLY A 45 8.98 -5.54 5.33
N VAL A 46 10.08 -6.08 5.85
CA VAL A 46 10.47 -5.94 7.26
C VAL A 46 10.81 -4.50 7.59
N ASP A 47 11.56 -3.81 6.74
CA ASP A 47 11.94 -2.41 6.96
C ASP A 47 10.71 -1.51 6.97
N LYS A 48 9.75 -1.71 6.04
CA LYS A 48 8.48 -0.98 6.04
C LYS A 48 7.64 -1.26 7.30
N TYR A 49 7.59 -2.51 7.74
CA TYR A 49 6.86 -2.90 8.94
C TYR A 49 7.48 -2.28 10.20
N GLN A 50 8.81 -2.30 10.32
CA GLN A 50 9.54 -1.76 11.47
C GLN A 50 9.50 -0.23 11.53
N ALA A 51 9.49 0.44 10.38
CA ALA A 51 9.36 1.90 10.34
C ALA A 51 8.07 2.38 11.01
N GLY A 52 6.97 1.60 10.93
CA GLY A 52 5.68 1.89 11.58
C GLY A 52 4.93 3.11 10.99
N ASN A 53 5.61 3.93 10.20
CA ASN A 53 5.11 5.14 9.54
C ASN A 53 5.39 5.15 8.02
N TRP A 54 5.73 4.00 7.44
CA TRP A 54 5.94 3.91 6.00
C TRP A 54 4.66 4.24 5.24
N SER A 55 4.79 4.97 4.13
CA SER A 55 3.65 5.32 3.27
C SER A 55 4.00 5.26 1.79
N ALA A 56 3.04 4.76 1.00
CA ALA A 56 3.07 4.80 -0.45
C ALA A 56 2.70 6.19 -1.02
N LYS A 57 2.24 7.13 -0.18
CA LYS A 57 1.84 8.50 -0.57
C LYS A 57 2.85 9.20 -1.50
N PRO A 58 4.18 9.18 -1.25
CA PRO A 58 5.12 9.85 -2.14
C PRO A 58 5.13 9.28 -3.57
N PHE A 59 4.90 7.97 -3.74
CA PHE A 59 4.85 7.33 -5.06
C PHE A 59 3.60 7.74 -5.84
N PHE A 60 2.46 7.83 -5.16
CA PHE A 60 1.19 8.19 -5.79
C PHE A 60 1.03 9.69 -5.99
N ALA A 61 1.41 10.52 -5.01
CA ALA A 61 1.31 11.96 -5.08
C ALA A 61 2.19 12.53 -6.21
N ASN A 62 3.38 11.96 -6.40
CA ASN A 62 4.31 12.36 -7.45
C ASN A 62 4.18 11.55 -8.74
N ALA A 63 3.07 10.80 -8.91
CA ALA A 63 2.88 9.98 -10.11
C ALA A 63 2.89 10.85 -11.38
N ARG A 64 3.39 10.33 -12.50
CA ARG A 64 3.54 11.04 -13.78
C ARG A 64 3.02 10.19 -14.95
N GLY A 65 2.86 10.84 -16.10
CA GLY A 65 2.43 10.19 -17.33
C GLY A 65 0.91 10.04 -17.45
N PRO A 66 0.43 9.22 -18.40
CA PRO A 66 -0.98 9.17 -18.78
C PRO A 66 -1.91 8.64 -17.69
N PHE A 67 -1.38 7.85 -16.74
CA PHE A 67 -2.15 7.27 -15.64
C PHE A 67 -2.01 8.05 -14.32
N ALA A 68 -1.32 9.19 -14.32
CA ALA A 68 -1.01 9.94 -13.11
C ALA A 68 -2.26 10.35 -12.31
N GLY A 69 -3.34 10.74 -12.98
CA GLY A 69 -4.59 11.09 -12.33
C GLY A 69 -5.17 9.94 -11.49
N HIS A 70 -5.14 8.71 -12.03
CA HIS A 70 -5.63 7.53 -11.34
C HIS A 70 -4.78 7.19 -10.10
N PHE A 71 -3.44 7.23 -10.23
CA PHE A 71 -2.56 6.96 -9.10
C PHE A 71 -2.68 8.01 -8.01
N ARG A 72 -2.79 9.30 -8.36
CA ARG A 72 -2.94 10.38 -7.37
C ARG A 72 -4.23 10.29 -6.56
N GLN A 73 -5.31 9.79 -7.17
CA GLN A 73 -6.57 9.52 -6.46
C GLN A 73 -6.44 8.40 -5.41
N MET A 74 -5.39 7.59 -5.45
CA MET A 74 -5.09 6.60 -4.40
C MET A 74 -4.43 7.25 -3.17
N VAL A 75 -3.99 8.51 -3.23
CA VAL A 75 -3.54 9.21 -2.02
C VAL A 75 -4.76 9.49 -1.15
N TRP A 76 -4.72 9.03 0.11
CA TRP A 76 -5.77 9.33 1.06
C TRP A 76 -5.94 10.84 1.22
N ASP A 77 -7.17 11.31 1.02
CA ASP A 77 -7.55 12.70 1.19
C ASP A 77 -6.68 13.64 0.33
N TYR A 78 -6.49 13.26 -0.94
CA TYR A 78 -5.71 14.01 -1.92
C TYR A 78 -6.15 15.47 -2.08
N ASP A 79 -7.45 15.71 -1.97
CA ASP A 79 -8.10 17.01 -2.12
C ASP A 79 -8.39 17.70 -0.77
N GLY A 80 -7.99 17.09 0.35
CA GLY A 80 -8.22 17.65 1.68
C GLY A 80 -9.68 17.66 2.13
N THR A 81 -10.58 17.00 1.41
CA THR A 81 -12.02 17.00 1.70
C THR A 81 -12.33 16.49 3.11
N MET A 82 -11.59 15.50 3.62
CA MET A 82 -11.76 14.97 4.97
C MET A 82 -11.03 15.83 6.01
N ARG A 83 -9.78 16.24 5.75
CA ARG A 83 -9.00 17.03 6.73
C ARG A 83 -9.57 18.43 6.94
N LEU A 84 -10.21 19.01 5.94
CA LEU A 84 -10.75 20.37 5.99
C LEU A 84 -12.25 20.40 6.35
N ASP A 85 -12.92 19.26 6.40
CA ASP A 85 -14.31 19.15 6.87
C ASP A 85 -14.36 19.03 8.40
N VAL A 86 -14.69 20.17 9.01
CA VAL A 86 -14.74 20.33 10.46
C VAL A 86 -15.85 19.50 11.09
N ASP A 87 -17.02 19.49 10.45
CA ASP A 87 -18.20 18.84 11.01
C ASP A 87 -18.04 17.32 10.94
N GLN A 88 -17.54 16.81 9.82
CA GLN A 88 -17.26 15.38 9.65
C GLN A 88 -16.15 14.92 10.60
N THR A 89 -15.09 15.71 10.80
CA THR A 89 -14.02 15.39 11.74
C THR A 89 -14.53 15.33 13.19
N LYS A 90 -15.35 16.30 13.62
CA LYS A 90 -15.99 16.31 14.94
C LYS A 90 -16.85 15.06 15.16
N VAL A 91 -17.68 14.70 14.19
CA VAL A 91 -18.53 13.51 14.27
C VAL A 91 -17.67 12.24 14.39
N ASN A 92 -16.63 12.12 13.59
CA ASN A 92 -15.76 10.95 13.60
C ASN A 92 -15.01 10.80 14.94
N TRP A 93 -14.48 11.89 15.48
CA TRP A 93 -13.82 11.89 16.79
C TRP A 93 -14.79 11.64 17.95
N ALA A 94 -16.01 12.16 17.88
CA ALA A 94 -17.05 11.88 18.87
C ALA A 94 -17.44 10.40 18.85
N TYR A 95 -17.61 9.82 17.65
CA TYR A 95 -17.86 8.39 17.50
C TYR A 95 -16.70 7.56 18.08
N TYR A 96 -15.46 7.92 17.77
CA TYR A 96 -14.28 7.26 18.34
C TYR A 96 -14.22 7.32 19.87
N ARG A 97 -14.50 8.48 20.48
CA ARG A 97 -14.62 8.65 21.94
C ARG A 97 -15.61 7.65 22.54
N ASP A 98 -16.76 7.49 21.91
CA ASP A 98 -17.82 6.62 22.43
C ASP A 98 -17.44 5.13 22.27
N GLN A 99 -16.79 4.77 21.15
CA GLN A 99 -16.29 3.42 20.92
C GLN A 99 -15.19 3.03 21.91
N ILE A 100 -14.20 3.89 22.14
CA ILE A 100 -13.10 3.60 23.07
C ILE A 100 -13.60 3.49 24.52
N SER A 101 -14.58 4.32 24.89
CA SER A 101 -15.26 4.25 26.18
C SER A 101 -15.96 2.90 26.39
N GLY A 102 -16.63 2.40 25.35
CA GLY A 102 -17.25 1.06 25.38
C GLY A 102 -16.24 -0.08 25.36
N HIS A 103 -15.14 0.06 24.63
CA HIS A 103 -14.07 -0.96 24.49
C HIS A 103 -13.37 -1.24 25.81
N TYR A 104 -13.06 -0.21 26.60
CA TYR A 104 -12.41 -0.36 27.91
C TYR A 104 -13.39 -0.40 29.09
N GLY A 105 -14.67 -0.07 28.88
CA GLY A 105 -15.66 0.05 29.95
C GLY A 105 -15.35 1.19 30.91
N PHE A 106 -15.18 2.41 30.37
CA PHE A 106 -14.82 3.58 31.16
C PHE A 106 -15.87 3.91 32.24
N ASP A 107 -15.38 4.31 33.42
CA ASP A 107 -16.20 4.88 34.48
C ASP A 107 -16.59 6.35 34.18
N GLU A 108 -17.33 6.98 35.09
CA GLU A 108 -17.79 8.37 34.92
C GLU A 108 -16.63 9.37 34.85
N LYS A 109 -15.55 9.14 35.60
CA LYS A 109 -14.37 10.03 35.60
C LYS A 109 -13.59 9.88 34.30
N GLN A 110 -13.37 8.64 33.86
CA GLN A 110 -12.72 8.32 32.59
C GLN A 110 -13.52 8.88 31.41
N SER A 111 -14.85 8.74 31.43
CA SER A 111 -15.73 9.31 30.41
C SER A 111 -15.65 10.84 30.36
N ALA A 112 -15.59 11.50 31.53
CA ALA A 112 -15.41 12.94 31.61
C ALA A 112 -14.02 13.39 31.10
N GLU A 113 -12.96 12.64 31.40
CA GLU A 113 -11.62 12.89 30.88
C GLU A 113 -11.56 12.72 29.36
N ALA A 114 -12.17 11.64 28.84
CA ALA A 114 -12.25 11.39 27.40
C ALA A 114 -13.02 12.49 26.66
N GLN A 115 -14.08 13.03 27.28
CA GLN A 115 -14.81 14.19 26.78
C GLN A 115 -13.95 15.47 26.75
N ASN A 116 -13.11 15.68 27.77
CA ASN A 116 -12.21 16.83 27.81
C ASN A 116 -11.10 16.73 26.76
N ASN A 117 -10.56 15.53 26.53
CA ASN A 117 -9.60 15.27 25.45
C ASN A 117 -10.22 15.58 24.09
N TYR A 118 -11.47 15.16 23.86
CA TYR A 118 -12.21 15.47 22.64
C TYR A 118 -12.35 16.98 22.43
N ARG A 119 -12.79 17.73 23.45
CA ARG A 119 -12.94 19.19 23.36
C ARG A 119 -11.61 19.87 23.02
N LYS A 120 -10.52 19.51 23.71
CA LYS A 120 -9.18 20.06 23.45
C LYS A 120 -8.72 19.80 22.02
N ALA A 121 -8.94 18.58 21.50
CA ALA A 121 -8.57 18.26 20.13
C ALA A 121 -9.37 19.09 19.12
N VAL A 122 -10.68 19.25 19.33
CA VAL A 122 -11.54 20.09 18.49
C VAL A 122 -11.10 21.55 18.52
N ASP A 123 -10.83 22.11 19.70
CA ASP A 123 -10.36 23.48 19.85
C ASP A 123 -9.02 23.70 19.12
N GLN A 124 -8.06 22.77 19.30
CA GLN A 124 -6.77 22.81 18.59
C GLN A 124 -6.94 22.76 17.08
N TYR A 125 -7.83 21.90 16.59
CA TYR A 125 -8.10 21.73 15.18
C TYR A 125 -8.74 22.98 14.56
N GLU A 126 -9.73 23.58 15.23
CA GLU A 126 -10.33 24.83 14.79
C GLU A 126 -9.30 25.98 14.76
N ILE A 127 -8.44 26.07 15.77
CA ILE A 127 -7.36 27.07 15.82
C ILE A 127 -6.39 26.88 14.64
N VAL A 128 -5.99 25.64 14.32
CA VAL A 128 -5.11 25.37 13.17
C VAL A 128 -5.76 25.85 11.88
N LEU A 129 -7.04 25.56 11.65
CA LEU A 129 -7.73 26.02 10.44
C LEU A 129 -7.88 27.54 10.40
N GLN A 130 -8.15 28.19 11.54
CA GLN A 130 -8.26 29.66 11.61
C GLN A 130 -6.92 30.34 11.33
N LEU A 131 -5.83 29.83 11.90
CA LEU A 131 -4.49 30.40 11.72
C LEU A 131 -3.96 30.22 10.29
N ASN A 132 -4.42 29.18 9.58
CA ASN A 132 -4.00 28.85 8.22
C ASN A 132 -5.13 29.06 7.19
N ALA A 133 -6.09 29.95 7.48
CA ALA A 133 -7.29 30.13 6.64
C ALA A 133 -6.94 30.57 5.20
N ASN A 134 -5.88 31.37 5.04
CA ASN A 134 -5.42 31.84 3.74
C ASN A 134 -4.87 30.67 2.91
N GLU A 135 -4.03 29.83 3.52
CA GLU A 135 -3.44 28.65 2.89
C GLU A 135 -4.51 27.64 2.48
N VAL A 136 -5.52 27.43 3.33
CA VAL A 136 -6.68 26.57 3.04
C VAL A 136 -7.48 27.13 1.87
N GLN A 137 -7.76 28.43 1.85
CA GLN A 137 -8.49 29.07 0.76
C GLN A 137 -7.71 29.01 -0.56
N GLU A 138 -6.41 29.32 -0.54
CA GLU A 138 -5.54 29.22 -1.71
C GLU A 138 -5.50 27.79 -2.26
N PHE A 139 -5.45 26.79 -1.38
CA PHE A 139 -5.47 25.39 -1.75
C PHE A 139 -6.77 25.00 -2.46
N GLN A 140 -7.92 25.35 -1.88
CA GLN A 140 -9.24 25.09 -2.47
C GLN A 140 -9.41 25.74 -3.86
N LEU A 141 -9.08 27.03 -3.98
CA LEU A 141 -9.11 27.75 -5.26
C LEU A 141 -8.12 27.13 -6.28
N GLY A 142 -6.98 26.65 -5.81
CA GLY A 142 -5.99 25.95 -6.62
C GLY A 142 -6.52 24.64 -7.19
N LEU A 143 -7.26 23.85 -6.39
CA LEU A 143 -7.89 22.61 -6.83
C LEU A 143 -8.93 22.87 -7.92
N ASP A 144 -9.79 23.87 -7.75
CA ASP A 144 -10.79 24.25 -8.76
C ASP A 144 -10.13 24.62 -10.09
N ARG A 145 -9.07 25.43 -10.03
CA ARG A 145 -8.29 25.81 -11.22
C ARG A 145 -7.64 24.60 -11.90
N VAL A 146 -7.13 23.65 -11.13
CA VAL A 146 -6.54 22.42 -11.67
C VAL A 146 -7.62 21.55 -12.34
N ALA A 147 -8.81 21.44 -11.73
CA ALA A 147 -9.94 20.70 -12.29
C ALA A 147 -10.42 21.32 -13.62
N GLU A 148 -10.51 22.65 -13.71
CA GLU A 148 -10.82 23.36 -14.97
C GLU A 148 -9.78 23.10 -16.06
N LEU A 149 -8.49 23.08 -15.70
CA LEU A 149 -7.41 22.78 -16.63
C LEU A 149 -7.44 21.32 -17.09
N ASP A 150 -7.79 20.38 -16.22
CA ASP A 150 -7.95 18.96 -16.57
C ASP A 150 -9.14 18.71 -17.50
N GLY A 151 -10.24 19.48 -17.37
CA GLY A 151 -11.42 19.39 -18.23
C GLY A 151 -11.22 19.88 -19.68
N ASN A 152 -10.18 20.69 -19.94
CA ASN A 152 -9.91 21.25 -21.25
C ASN A 152 -9.05 20.30 -22.12
N SER A 153 -9.70 19.53 -22.99
CA SER A 153 -9.11 18.49 -23.85
C SER A 153 -8.06 18.96 -24.86
N VAL A 154 -8.01 20.26 -25.19
CA VAL A 154 -7.01 20.85 -26.12
C VAL A 154 -5.66 21.07 -25.42
N ALA A 155 -5.64 21.24 -24.09
CA ALA A 155 -4.42 21.53 -23.32
C ALA A 155 -3.62 20.28 -22.91
N SER A 156 -4.22 19.09 -22.97
CA SER A 156 -3.59 17.82 -22.56
C SER A 156 -2.50 17.33 -23.51
N GLY A 157 -2.49 17.79 -24.76
CA GLY A 157 -1.51 17.40 -25.78
C GLY A 157 -0.22 18.24 -25.82
N VAL A 158 -0.14 19.33 -25.07
CA VAL A 158 1.00 20.25 -25.10
C VAL A 158 1.92 19.99 -23.91
N SER A 159 3.14 19.52 -24.18
CA SER A 159 4.12 19.14 -23.15
C SER A 159 4.45 20.27 -22.17
N SER A 160 4.50 21.53 -22.64
CA SER A 160 4.73 22.70 -21.78
C SER A 160 3.56 22.97 -20.81
N LEU A 161 2.31 22.76 -21.24
CA LEU A 161 1.11 22.93 -20.40
C LEU A 161 0.98 21.81 -19.36
N SER A 162 1.37 20.57 -19.73
CA SER A 162 1.44 19.46 -18.77
C SER A 162 2.48 19.71 -17.68
N GLY A 163 3.65 20.26 -18.03
CA GLY A 163 4.69 20.61 -17.06
C GLY A 163 4.28 21.74 -16.12
N GLN A 164 3.60 22.77 -16.64
CA GLN A 164 3.06 23.86 -15.82
C GLN A 164 1.99 23.36 -14.83
N ARG A 165 1.06 22.50 -15.28
CA ARG A 165 0.04 21.91 -14.40
C ARG A 165 0.66 21.12 -13.25
N GLU A 166 1.74 20.40 -13.53
CA GLU A 166 2.46 19.65 -12.51
C GLU A 166 3.16 20.56 -11.49
N SER A 167 3.75 21.67 -11.95
CA SER A 167 4.33 22.68 -11.06
C SER A 167 3.27 23.26 -10.12
N VAL A 168 2.11 23.64 -10.67
CA VAL A 168 1.00 24.19 -9.89
C VAL A 168 0.53 23.21 -8.82
N ARG A 169 0.31 21.94 -9.17
CA ARG A 169 -0.09 20.91 -8.19
C ARG A 169 0.96 20.73 -7.10
N LYS A 170 2.24 20.64 -7.48
CA LYS A 170 3.33 20.47 -6.53
C LYS A 170 3.41 21.66 -5.57
N GLU A 171 3.28 22.88 -6.07
CA GLU A 171 3.24 24.10 -5.26
C GLU A 171 2.05 24.10 -4.29
N LEU A 172 0.85 23.74 -4.76
CA LEU A 172 -0.34 23.61 -3.91
C LEU A 172 -0.13 22.57 -2.80
N SER A 173 0.36 21.37 -3.15
CA SER A 173 0.65 20.31 -2.18
C SER A 173 1.73 20.73 -1.17
N GLN A 174 2.76 21.44 -1.60
CA GLN A 174 3.81 21.94 -0.71
C GLN A 174 3.31 23.02 0.25
N LYS A 175 2.41 23.90 -0.21
CA LYS A 175 1.82 24.95 0.63
C LYS A 175 0.88 24.38 1.70
N ILE A 176 0.03 23.41 1.34
CA ILE A 176 -0.95 22.86 2.29
C ILE A 176 -0.35 21.79 3.23
N ALA A 177 0.77 21.15 2.85
CA ALA A 177 1.38 20.06 3.61
C ALA A 177 1.60 20.40 5.11
N PRO A 178 2.16 21.57 5.49
CA PRO A 178 2.34 21.92 6.90
C PRO A 178 1.03 22.00 7.69
N VAL A 179 -0.08 22.38 7.04
CA VAL A 179 -1.41 22.43 7.66
C VAL A 179 -1.93 21.01 7.87
N PHE A 180 -1.79 20.14 6.87
CA PHE A 180 -2.16 18.73 6.98
C PHE A 180 -1.33 17.98 8.01
N ASP A 181 -0.03 18.28 8.11
CA ASP A 181 0.85 17.67 9.11
C ASP A 181 0.44 18.10 10.54
N GLN A 182 0.03 19.36 10.73
CA GLN A 182 -0.53 19.83 12.00
C GLN A 182 -1.84 19.12 12.35
N ILE A 183 -2.74 18.95 11.38
CA ILE A 183 -4.00 18.22 11.57
C ILE A 183 -3.72 16.75 11.92
N ASP A 184 -2.84 16.08 11.16
CA ASP A 184 -2.46 14.69 11.40
C ASP A 184 -1.84 14.51 12.80
N ALA A 185 -1.02 15.45 13.25
CA ALA A 185 -0.48 15.45 14.61
C ALA A 185 -1.59 15.58 15.69
N ILE A 186 -2.64 16.36 15.44
CA ILE A 186 -3.78 16.45 16.38
C ILE A 186 -4.52 15.11 16.44
N TRP A 187 -4.74 14.44 15.30
CA TRP A 187 -5.34 13.10 15.28
C TRP A 187 -4.54 12.09 16.11
N GLU A 188 -3.21 12.04 15.91
CA GLU A 188 -2.32 11.13 16.64
C GLU A 188 -2.25 11.43 18.13
N ASN A 189 -2.16 12.72 18.48
CA ASN A 189 -2.17 13.16 19.88
C ASN A 189 -3.50 12.86 20.55
N TYR A 190 -4.62 13.01 19.84
CA TYR A 190 -5.94 12.68 20.35
C TYR A 190 -6.11 11.17 20.57
N GLU A 191 -5.71 10.33 19.62
CA GLU A 191 -5.68 8.86 19.78
C GLU A 191 -4.87 8.47 21.03
N THR A 192 -3.67 9.03 21.16
CA THR A 192 -2.78 8.78 22.28
C THR A 192 -3.39 9.22 23.61
N ALA A 193 -4.00 10.40 23.66
CA ALA A 193 -4.65 10.93 24.85
C ALA A 193 -5.83 10.04 25.29
N GLN A 194 -6.63 9.56 24.34
CA GLN A 194 -7.77 8.69 24.63
C GLN A 194 -7.35 7.31 25.15
N ASN A 195 -6.33 6.69 24.56
CA ASN A 195 -5.82 5.41 25.05
C ASN A 195 -5.17 5.51 26.43
N LYS A 196 -4.63 6.68 26.80
CA LYS A 196 -4.05 6.93 28.13
C LYS A 196 -5.08 7.06 29.26
N VAL A 197 -6.36 7.22 28.96
CA VAL A 197 -7.44 7.26 29.96
C VAL A 197 -7.68 5.87 30.58
N ALA A 198 -7.37 4.80 29.84
CA ALA A 198 -7.53 3.44 30.31
C ALA A 198 -6.58 3.13 31.49
N SER A 199 -7.08 2.42 32.50
CA SER A 199 -6.28 1.97 33.63
C SER A 199 -5.28 0.88 33.20
N PRO A 200 -4.19 0.66 33.96
CA PRO A 200 -3.26 -0.42 33.69
C PRO A 200 -3.94 -1.79 33.57
N GLU A 201 -4.96 -2.06 34.40
CA GLU A 201 -5.72 -3.31 34.35
C GLU A 201 -6.53 -3.44 33.06
N GLN A 202 -7.13 -2.35 32.58
CA GLN A 202 -7.89 -2.32 31.32
C GLN A 202 -6.98 -2.52 30.10
N LEU A 203 -5.74 -2.00 30.15
CA LEU A 203 -4.74 -2.19 29.09
C LEU A 203 -4.17 -3.62 29.03
N LEU A 204 -4.25 -4.38 30.13
CA LEU A 204 -3.85 -5.80 30.16
C LEU A 204 -4.89 -6.71 29.50
N THR A 205 -6.17 -6.35 29.58
CA THR A 205 -7.27 -7.14 29.01
C THR A 205 -7.61 -6.73 27.58
N HIS A 206 -7.36 -5.47 27.22
CA HIS A 206 -7.69 -4.92 25.91
C HIS A 206 -6.50 -4.23 25.25
N SER A 207 -6.21 -4.58 23.99
CA SER A 207 -5.23 -3.87 23.18
C SER A 207 -5.62 -2.41 22.94
N ALA A 208 -4.63 -1.55 22.69
CA ALA A 208 -4.82 -0.17 22.26
C ALA A 208 -5.88 -0.07 21.15
N TYR A 209 -6.86 0.82 21.33
CA TYR A 209 -7.91 1.07 20.36
C TYR A 209 -7.43 2.15 19.39
N LYS A 210 -7.36 1.84 18.09
CA LYS A 210 -6.77 2.75 17.09
C LYS A 210 -7.81 3.69 16.48
N LEU A 211 -7.46 4.96 16.31
CA LEU A 211 -8.29 5.91 15.56
C LEU A 211 -8.08 5.65 14.07
N THR A 212 -9.07 5.05 13.42
CA THR A 212 -8.98 4.77 11.98
C THR A 212 -9.32 6.01 11.17
N ARG A 213 -8.48 6.32 10.17
CA ARG A 213 -8.78 7.33 9.16
C ARG A 213 -9.92 6.80 8.27
N PRO A 214 -10.99 7.57 8.01
CA PRO A 214 -12.08 7.13 7.16
C PRO A 214 -11.60 6.79 5.75
N ARG A 215 -12.10 5.69 5.19
CA ARG A 215 -11.78 5.32 3.80
C ARG A 215 -12.57 6.19 2.84
N LEU A 216 -11.88 6.83 1.90
CA LEU A 216 -12.50 7.64 0.85
C LEU A 216 -12.67 6.85 -0.45
N GLN A 217 -11.78 5.89 -0.68
CA GLN A 217 -11.80 5.01 -1.85
C GLN A 217 -11.73 3.55 -1.42
N MET A 218 -12.05 2.63 -2.34
CA MET A 218 -11.86 1.19 -2.08
C MET A 218 -10.39 0.84 -1.82
N MET A 219 -9.47 1.55 -2.49
CA MET A 219 -8.04 1.37 -2.36
C MET A 219 -7.37 2.76 -2.35
N ASP A 220 -6.92 3.17 -1.17
CA ASP A 220 -6.12 4.37 -0.96
C ASP A 220 -4.92 4.06 -0.05
N THR A 221 -4.06 5.04 0.19
CA THR A 221 -2.86 4.88 1.04
C THR A 221 -3.20 4.40 2.45
N SER A 222 -4.39 4.67 3.00
CA SER A 222 -4.77 4.15 4.32
C SER A 222 -4.83 2.61 4.35
N VAL A 223 -5.15 1.99 3.21
CA VAL A 223 -5.17 0.53 3.04
C VAL A 223 -3.84 0.01 2.51
N ILE A 224 -3.27 0.68 1.50
CA ILE A 224 -2.03 0.25 0.84
C ILE A 224 -0.86 0.25 1.82
N ASP A 225 -0.75 1.28 2.66
CA ASP A 225 0.36 1.42 3.63
C ASP A 225 0.38 0.27 4.64
N THR A 226 -0.81 -0.25 4.98
CA THR A 226 -0.95 -1.42 5.86
C THR A 226 -0.69 -2.73 5.09
N MET A 227 -1.15 -2.85 3.84
CA MET A 227 -1.08 -4.10 3.09
C MET A 227 0.33 -4.40 2.55
N VAL A 228 1.02 -3.40 1.99
CA VAL A 228 2.27 -3.59 1.24
C VAL A 228 3.38 -4.27 2.06
N PRO A 229 3.63 -3.91 3.34
CA PRO A 229 4.67 -4.60 4.13
C PRO A 229 4.42 -6.11 4.24
N TYR A 230 3.17 -6.51 4.50
CA TYR A 230 2.81 -7.93 4.57
C TYR A 230 2.87 -8.62 3.22
N PHE A 231 2.43 -7.93 2.16
CA PHE A 231 2.55 -8.43 0.80
C PHE A 231 4.00 -8.74 0.45
N ASP A 232 4.92 -7.80 0.69
CA ASP A 232 6.35 -7.94 0.42
C ASP A 232 6.95 -9.12 1.19
N MET A 233 6.65 -9.22 2.49
CA MET A 233 7.12 -10.35 3.32
C MET A 233 6.59 -11.70 2.84
N ILE A 234 5.29 -11.80 2.52
CA ILE A 234 4.67 -13.06 2.08
C ILE A 234 5.27 -13.50 0.74
N VAL A 235 5.35 -12.59 -0.22
CA VAL A 235 5.93 -12.88 -1.54
C VAL A 235 7.39 -13.28 -1.40
N GLY A 236 8.15 -12.56 -0.59
CA GLY A 236 9.55 -12.85 -0.36
C GLY A 236 9.78 -14.22 0.27
N TRP A 237 8.98 -14.62 1.27
CA TRP A 237 9.02 -15.98 1.83
C TRP A 237 8.64 -17.08 0.84
N CYS A 238 7.59 -16.85 0.04
CA CYS A 238 7.20 -17.75 -1.04
C CYS A 238 8.36 -17.98 -2.03
N LEU A 239 9.06 -16.91 -2.44
CA LEU A 239 10.20 -17.00 -3.34
C LEU A 239 11.41 -17.66 -2.67
N LEU A 240 11.73 -17.33 -1.42
CA LEU A 240 12.89 -17.88 -0.72
C LEU A 240 12.75 -19.39 -0.54
N LEU A 241 11.60 -19.85 -0.02
CA LEU A 241 11.30 -21.26 0.16
C LEU A 241 11.03 -21.99 -1.17
N GLY A 242 10.73 -21.25 -2.23
CA GLY A 242 10.30 -21.79 -3.52
C GLY A 242 8.93 -22.45 -3.42
N LEU A 243 7.98 -21.82 -2.72
CA LEU A 243 6.60 -22.24 -2.54
C LEU A 243 5.66 -21.29 -3.30
N PHE A 244 4.85 -21.84 -4.20
CA PHE A 244 3.98 -21.09 -5.12
C PHE A 244 4.73 -20.05 -5.95
N THR A 245 5.96 -20.38 -6.36
CA THR A 245 6.91 -19.45 -7.00
C THR A 245 6.31 -18.74 -8.22
N PRO A 246 5.62 -19.42 -9.16
CA PRO A 246 5.00 -18.74 -10.30
C PRO A 246 3.98 -17.67 -9.94
N VAL A 247 3.15 -17.92 -8.94
CA VAL A 247 2.09 -16.99 -8.53
C VAL A 247 2.70 -15.85 -7.73
N ALA A 248 3.60 -16.14 -6.79
CA ALA A 248 4.31 -15.13 -6.02
C ALA A 248 5.14 -14.20 -6.93
N ALA A 249 5.87 -14.76 -7.89
CA ALA A 249 6.65 -13.98 -8.84
C ALA A 249 5.76 -13.17 -9.80
N LEU A 250 4.62 -13.71 -10.24
CA LEU A 250 3.67 -12.93 -11.05
C LEU A 250 3.08 -11.76 -10.26
N ALA A 251 2.71 -11.98 -8.99
CA ALA A 251 2.22 -10.93 -8.11
C ALA A 251 3.28 -9.84 -7.87
N ALA A 252 4.52 -10.22 -7.59
CA ALA A 252 5.66 -9.28 -7.51
C ALA A 252 5.84 -8.49 -8.81
N ALA A 253 5.79 -9.15 -9.96
CA ALA A 253 5.94 -8.49 -11.26
C ALA A 253 4.82 -7.47 -11.52
N CYS A 254 3.57 -7.80 -11.18
CA CYS A 254 2.45 -6.87 -11.28
C CYS A 254 2.61 -5.67 -10.34
N PHE A 255 3.02 -5.91 -9.09
CA PHE A 255 3.27 -4.86 -8.11
C PHE A 255 4.37 -3.91 -8.58
N LEU A 256 5.55 -4.43 -8.94
CA LEU A 256 6.67 -3.62 -9.43
C LEU A 256 6.34 -2.91 -10.75
N GLY A 257 5.56 -3.56 -11.62
CA GLY A 257 5.02 -2.95 -12.84
C GLY A 257 4.12 -1.75 -12.54
N SER A 258 3.29 -1.82 -11.50
CA SER A 258 2.46 -0.68 -11.06
C SER A 258 3.31 0.49 -10.56
N VAL A 259 4.38 0.21 -9.80
CA VAL A 259 5.33 1.23 -9.31
C VAL A 259 6.11 1.86 -10.46
N PHE A 260 6.47 1.08 -11.48
CA PHE A 260 7.09 1.60 -12.69
C PHE A 260 6.13 2.51 -13.47
N LEU A 261 4.89 2.07 -13.67
CA LEU A 261 3.87 2.82 -14.41
C LEU A 261 3.48 4.13 -13.73
N SER A 262 3.47 4.18 -12.40
CA SER A 262 3.20 5.42 -11.66
C SER A 262 4.28 6.48 -11.89
N GLN A 263 5.49 6.09 -12.28
CA GLN A 263 6.63 6.99 -12.51
C GLN A 263 7.05 7.08 -13.98
N TYR A 264 6.11 6.90 -14.92
CA TYR A 264 6.42 6.91 -16.35
C TYR A 264 6.46 8.34 -16.94
N PRO A 265 7.45 8.70 -17.79
CA PRO A 265 8.64 7.92 -18.13
C PRO A 265 9.69 7.92 -16.99
N PRO A 266 10.49 6.84 -16.86
CA PRO A 266 11.49 6.70 -15.81
C PRO A 266 12.56 7.79 -15.90
N VAL A 267 12.94 8.34 -14.75
CA VAL A 267 14.10 9.25 -14.62
C VAL A 267 15.39 8.44 -14.51
N THR A 268 16.52 9.05 -14.88
CA THR A 268 17.85 8.42 -14.70
C THR A 268 18.43 8.72 -13.31
N GLY A 269 19.22 7.79 -12.77
CA GLY A 269 19.92 7.96 -11.49
C GLY A 269 19.39 7.04 -10.39
N PRO A 270 19.82 7.23 -9.13
CA PRO A 270 19.50 6.32 -8.02
C PRO A 270 17.99 6.18 -7.73
N GLY A 271 17.18 7.19 -8.05
CA GLY A 271 15.71 7.15 -7.90
C GLY A 271 14.96 6.65 -9.14
N SER A 272 15.65 6.02 -10.09
CA SER A 272 15.07 5.53 -11.34
C SER A 272 14.11 4.37 -11.12
N SER A 273 12.91 4.44 -11.69
CA SER A 273 11.96 3.32 -11.66
C SER A 273 12.37 2.13 -12.56
N ASN A 274 13.47 2.25 -13.32
CA ASN A 274 13.99 1.15 -14.13
C ASN A 274 14.47 -0.04 -13.29
N TYR A 275 14.88 0.17 -12.04
CA TYR A 275 15.27 -0.94 -11.16
C TYR A 275 14.07 -1.86 -10.89
N GLN A 276 12.91 -1.28 -10.58
CA GLN A 276 11.65 -2.00 -10.39
C GLN A 276 11.21 -2.70 -11.67
N LEU A 277 11.41 -2.08 -12.85
CA LEU A 277 11.12 -2.73 -14.12
C LEU A 277 12.00 -3.96 -14.35
N ILE A 278 13.32 -3.85 -14.15
CA ILE A 278 14.26 -4.96 -14.34
C ILE A 278 13.95 -6.10 -13.37
N GLU A 279 13.71 -5.78 -12.11
CA GLU A 279 13.31 -6.77 -11.10
C GLU A 279 11.96 -7.42 -11.44
N GLY A 280 10.98 -6.63 -11.90
CA GLY A 280 9.69 -7.14 -12.37
C GLY A 280 9.83 -8.09 -13.56
N LEU A 281 10.70 -7.78 -14.53
CA LEU A 281 11.02 -8.68 -15.64
C LEU A 281 11.72 -9.96 -15.16
N ALA A 282 12.62 -9.86 -14.19
CA ALA A 282 13.25 -11.01 -13.56
C ALA A 282 12.21 -11.91 -12.85
N CYS A 283 11.24 -11.31 -12.15
CA CYS A 283 10.09 -12.02 -11.60
C CYS A 283 9.27 -12.74 -12.68
N LEU A 284 9.03 -12.11 -13.85
CA LEU A 284 8.37 -12.79 -14.97
C LEU A 284 9.19 -13.99 -15.50
N VAL A 285 10.52 -13.90 -15.52
CA VAL A 285 11.38 -15.05 -15.85
C VAL A 285 11.22 -16.17 -14.83
N LEU A 286 11.22 -15.87 -13.53
CA LEU A 286 10.97 -16.86 -12.47
C LEU A 286 9.59 -17.50 -12.61
N ALA A 287 8.57 -16.68 -12.90
CA ALA A 287 7.21 -17.14 -13.10
C ALA A 287 7.09 -18.06 -14.31
N ALA A 288 7.67 -17.66 -15.45
CA ALA A 288 7.60 -18.40 -16.70
C ALA A 288 8.39 -19.72 -16.66
N THR A 289 9.50 -19.76 -15.93
CA THR A 289 10.38 -20.95 -15.80
C THR A 289 9.91 -21.93 -14.75
N GLY A 290 9.09 -21.51 -13.78
CA GLY A 290 8.68 -22.36 -12.66
C GLY A 290 9.87 -22.68 -11.75
N ALA A 291 10.70 -21.67 -11.46
CA ALA A 291 11.96 -21.82 -10.75
C ALA A 291 11.84 -22.47 -9.34
N GLY A 292 10.65 -22.49 -8.76
CA GLY A 292 10.36 -23.22 -7.51
C GLY A 292 10.61 -24.73 -7.61
N ARG A 293 10.48 -25.31 -8.80
CA ARG A 293 10.76 -26.74 -9.03
C ARG A 293 12.25 -27.07 -8.93
N PHE A 294 13.11 -26.06 -8.95
CA PHE A 294 14.55 -26.19 -8.79
C PHE A 294 14.95 -25.75 -7.37
N ALA A 295 15.35 -26.71 -6.54
CA ALA A 295 15.74 -26.45 -5.14
C ALA A 295 14.70 -25.61 -4.36
N GLY A 296 13.42 -25.98 -4.45
CA GLY A 296 12.31 -25.33 -3.75
C GLY A 296 11.17 -26.30 -3.44
N LEU A 297 10.25 -25.87 -2.58
CA LEU A 297 9.14 -26.71 -2.10
C LEU A 297 8.12 -27.10 -3.20
N ASP A 298 8.01 -26.26 -4.22
CA ASP A 298 7.24 -26.51 -5.44
C ASP A 298 7.64 -27.82 -6.14
N PHE A 299 8.88 -28.29 -5.96
CA PHE A 299 9.31 -29.61 -6.45
C PHE A 299 8.44 -30.74 -5.87
N PHE A 300 8.22 -30.75 -4.55
CA PHE A 300 7.43 -31.79 -3.88
C PHE A 300 5.96 -31.71 -4.27
N LEU A 301 5.39 -30.50 -4.33
CA LEU A 301 4.02 -30.29 -4.77
C LEU A 301 3.81 -30.77 -6.21
N HIS A 302 4.80 -30.51 -7.08
CA HIS A 302 4.78 -30.99 -8.46
C HIS A 302 4.79 -32.52 -8.55
N LEU A 303 5.58 -33.21 -7.71
CA LEU A 303 5.59 -34.67 -7.65
C LEU A 303 4.24 -35.25 -7.23
N ILE A 304 3.60 -34.64 -6.23
CA ILE A 304 2.26 -35.04 -5.78
C ILE A 304 1.26 -34.89 -6.94
N ILE A 305 1.24 -33.73 -7.60
CA ILE A 305 0.38 -33.47 -8.76
C ILE A 305 0.64 -34.49 -9.88
N ARG A 306 1.92 -34.82 -10.15
CA ARG A 306 2.27 -35.78 -11.21
C ARG A 306 1.79 -37.19 -10.90
N LYS A 307 1.89 -37.64 -9.64
CA LYS A 307 1.39 -38.95 -9.20
C LYS A 307 -0.10 -39.10 -9.49
N PHE A 308 -0.92 -38.17 -8.99
CA PHE A 308 -2.37 -38.21 -9.18
C PHE A 308 -2.82 -38.05 -10.64
N ASN A 309 -2.07 -37.33 -11.47
CA ASN A 309 -2.38 -37.23 -12.91
C ASN A 309 -1.88 -38.44 -13.72
N GLY A 310 -0.90 -39.19 -13.22
CA GLY A 310 -0.39 -40.41 -13.85
C GLY A 310 -1.28 -41.63 -13.61
N ASP A 311 -1.88 -41.72 -12.42
CA ASP A 311 -2.78 -42.83 -12.04
C ASP A 311 -4.09 -42.83 -12.88
N ASP A 312 -4.59 -41.64 -13.28
CA ASP A 312 -5.75 -41.49 -14.18
C ASP A 312 -5.43 -41.91 -15.64
N ALA A 313 -4.15 -41.97 -16.04
CA ALA A 313 -3.73 -42.37 -17.40
C ALA A 313 -3.41 -43.87 -17.52
N ALA A 314 -3.20 -44.57 -16.40
CA ALA A 314 -3.01 -46.01 -16.35
C ALA A 314 -4.33 -46.79 -16.20
N THR A 315 -5.45 -46.09 -16.00
CA THR A 315 -6.79 -46.64 -15.75
C THR A 315 -7.81 -46.32 -16.85
N ALA A 316 -7.37 -45.71 -17.96
CA ALA A 316 -8.16 -45.43 -19.16
C ALA A 316 -7.55 -46.17 -20.37
#